data_AF-A0A1G2MHB3-F1
#
_entry.id   AF-A0A1G2MHB3-F1
#
_cell.length_a   1.000
_cell.length_b   1.000
_cell.length_c   1.000
_cell.angle_alpha   90.00
_cell.angle_beta   90.00
_cell.angle_gamma   90.00
#
_symmetry.space_group_name_H-M   'P 1'
#
loop_
_entity.id
_entity.type
_entity.pdbx_description
1 polymer ?
#
loop_
_entity_poly.entity_id
_entity_poly.type
_entity_poly.pdbx_seq_one_letter_code
_entity_poly.pdbx_strand_id
1 'polypeptide(L)'
;MQEVSSVRSTKRKDARFNPKLELPLGKEQIQRKKLHPQYVAGFIDGEGSFSVSIGKHKTLRRGFEVRPEFEIELRKDNQEILERMLVTIGIGKIYDCSYERYGWYPHAKYKITSIWDLKEYLFPFLDKNPLQAKKQKSYLLFRQIVLMVCAKEHLSDKGFNKIVTLRDELRALGKKAKTYLGKVSEFDKKIE
;
A
#
# COMPACT_ATOMS: atom_id res chain seq x y z
N MET A 1 -5.70 -13.68 1.15
CA MET A 1 -4.70 -13.26 0.16
C MET A 1 -3.42 -14.00 0.43
N GLN A 2 -2.79 -14.53 -0.60
CA GLN A 2 -1.52 -15.25 -0.52
C GLN A 2 -0.46 -14.46 -1.30
N GLU A 3 0.71 -14.27 -0.72
CA GLU A 3 1.86 -13.66 -1.43
C GLU A 3 2.34 -14.63 -2.50
N VAL A 4 2.46 -14.15 -3.73
CA VAL A 4 2.90 -14.96 -4.88
C VAL A 4 4.21 -14.47 -5.47
N SER A 5 4.64 -13.25 -5.17
CA SER A 5 5.95 -12.74 -5.63
C SER A 5 6.59 -11.73 -4.68
N SER A 6 7.93 -11.71 -4.66
CA SER A 6 8.74 -10.72 -3.93
C SER A 6 10.09 -10.46 -4.61
N VAL A 7 10.57 -9.21 -4.55
CA VAL A 7 11.87 -8.82 -5.12
C VAL A 7 13.05 -9.34 -4.27
N ARG A 8 12.88 -9.45 -2.94
CA ARG A 8 13.92 -9.95 -2.04
C ARG A 8 13.82 -11.47 -1.88
N SER A 9 14.95 -12.16 -1.98
CA SER A 9 15.01 -13.61 -1.87
C SER A 9 14.72 -14.11 -0.46
N THR A 10 13.61 -14.81 -0.29
CA THR A 10 13.36 -15.61 0.91
C THR A 10 13.14 -17.05 0.48
N LYS A 11 14.20 -17.86 0.51
CA LYS A 11 14.10 -19.33 0.49
C LYS A 11 13.39 -19.78 1.77
N ARG A 12 12.07 -19.84 1.78
CA ARG A 12 11.28 -20.58 2.78
C ARG A 12 10.12 -21.29 2.09
N LYS A 13 10.02 -22.61 2.30
CA LYS A 13 8.84 -23.39 1.91
C LYS A 13 7.74 -23.12 2.94
N ASP A 14 6.58 -22.63 2.49
CA ASP A 14 5.39 -22.46 3.35
C ASP A 14 4.59 -23.78 3.37
N ALA A 15 4.26 -24.26 4.57
CA ALA A 15 3.61 -25.55 4.80
C ALA A 15 2.08 -25.51 4.62
N ARG A 16 1.53 -24.41 4.09
CA ARG A 16 0.08 -24.16 3.95
C ARG A 16 -0.36 -24.11 2.48
N PHE A 17 0.10 -25.06 1.68
CA PHE A 17 -0.21 -25.11 0.25
C PHE A 17 -1.64 -25.63 0.02
N ASN A 18 -2.51 -24.81 -0.57
CA ASN A 18 -3.81 -25.22 -1.08
C ASN A 18 -3.63 -25.75 -2.52
N PRO A 19 -3.86 -27.04 -2.78
CA PRO A 19 -3.58 -27.67 -4.08
C PRO A 19 -4.52 -27.24 -5.22
N LYS A 20 -5.57 -26.45 -4.94
CA LYS A 20 -6.48 -25.90 -5.95
C LYS A 20 -6.12 -24.50 -6.42
N LEU A 21 -5.11 -23.87 -5.83
CA LEU A 21 -4.58 -22.60 -6.32
C LEU A 21 -3.57 -22.88 -7.43
N GLU A 22 -3.60 -22.11 -8.51
CA GLU A 22 -2.48 -22.08 -9.46
C GLU A 22 -1.19 -21.86 -8.65
N LEU A 23 -0.17 -22.67 -8.92
CA LEU A 23 1.12 -22.59 -8.25
C LEU A 23 1.56 -21.11 -8.19
N PRO A 24 2.10 -20.61 -7.06
CA PRO A 24 2.63 -19.25 -7.04
C PRO A 24 3.63 -19.16 -8.18
N LEU A 25 3.38 -18.25 -9.13
CA LEU A 25 4.27 -18.03 -10.26
C LEU A 25 5.65 -17.73 -9.66
N GLY A 26 6.57 -18.68 -9.75
CA GLY A 26 7.86 -18.57 -9.08
C GLY A 26 8.61 -17.32 -9.57
N LYS A 27 9.71 -16.96 -8.91
CA LYS A 27 10.62 -15.88 -9.37
C LYS A 27 11.06 -15.99 -10.85
N GLU A 28 10.88 -17.16 -11.44
CA GLU A 28 11.20 -17.48 -12.83
C GLU A 28 10.12 -17.06 -13.83
N GLN A 29 8.89 -16.80 -13.38
CA GLN A 29 7.76 -16.39 -14.23
C GLN A 29 7.44 -14.89 -14.15
N ILE A 30 8.09 -14.15 -13.24
CA ILE A 30 7.96 -12.69 -13.18
C ILE A 30 8.51 -12.08 -14.48
N GLN A 31 7.70 -11.31 -15.19
CA GLN A 31 8.18 -10.55 -16.34
C GLN A 31 9.20 -9.49 -15.92
N ARG A 32 10.47 -9.70 -16.31
CA ARG A 32 11.60 -8.85 -15.89
C ARG A 32 11.79 -7.58 -16.73
N LYS A 33 10.97 -7.38 -17.77
CA LYS A 33 11.07 -6.21 -18.63
C LYS A 33 10.52 -4.97 -17.92
N LYS A 34 11.42 -4.06 -17.55
CA LYS A 34 11.08 -2.76 -16.96
C LYS A 34 10.14 -1.96 -17.87
N LEU A 35 9.26 -1.19 -17.24
CA LEU A 35 8.41 -0.20 -17.87
C LEU A 35 9.14 1.14 -17.93
N HIS A 36 8.69 2.02 -18.84
CA HIS A 36 9.14 3.40 -18.84
C HIS A 36 8.70 4.08 -17.52
N PRO A 37 9.59 4.79 -16.79
CA PRO A 37 9.25 5.36 -15.48
C PRO A 37 8.03 6.29 -15.49
N GLN A 38 7.88 7.11 -16.53
CA GLN A 38 6.71 8.00 -16.67
C GLN A 38 5.41 7.21 -16.92
N TYR A 39 5.47 6.06 -17.59
CA TYR A 39 4.30 5.19 -17.75
C TYR A 39 3.87 4.65 -16.39
N VAL A 40 4.82 4.20 -15.57
CA VAL A 40 4.53 3.72 -14.20
C VAL A 40 3.93 4.85 -13.36
N ALA A 41 4.47 6.07 -13.42
CA ALA A 41 3.90 7.22 -12.72
C ALA A 41 2.46 7.51 -13.18
N GLY A 42 2.21 7.54 -14.49
CA GLY A 42 0.86 7.70 -15.05
C GLY A 42 -0.10 6.58 -14.64
N PHE A 43 0.39 5.34 -14.57
CA PHE A 43 -0.40 4.19 -14.13
C PHE A 43 -0.77 4.29 -12.64
N ILE A 44 0.18 4.72 -11.80
CA ILE A 44 -0.09 5.04 -10.39
C ILE A 44 -1.14 6.15 -10.29
N ASP A 45 -1.07 7.16 -11.16
CA ASP A 45 -2.05 8.23 -11.25
C ASP A 45 -3.47 7.77 -11.61
N GLY A 46 -3.61 6.66 -12.33
CA GLY A 46 -4.89 5.99 -12.55
C GLY A 46 -5.28 5.10 -11.36
N GLU A 47 -4.52 4.03 -11.18
CA GLU A 47 -4.89 2.83 -10.40
C GLU A 47 -4.26 2.76 -9.00
N GLY A 48 -3.29 3.64 -8.70
CA GLY A 48 -2.60 3.65 -7.40
C GLY A 48 -3.50 4.01 -6.22
N SER A 49 -3.20 3.45 -5.06
CA SER A 49 -3.87 3.75 -3.81
C SER A 49 -2.84 4.02 -2.71
N PHE A 50 -2.91 5.22 -2.14
CA PHE A 50 -2.16 5.60 -0.95
C PHE A 50 -3.10 5.58 0.24
N SER A 51 -2.85 4.71 1.21
CA SER A 51 -3.74 4.53 2.35
C SER A 51 -2.99 4.50 3.67
N VAL A 52 -3.60 5.07 4.70
CA VAL A 52 -3.11 4.98 6.08
C VAL A 52 -4.24 4.44 6.95
N SER A 53 -4.02 3.27 7.53
CA SER A 53 -4.91 2.68 8.51
C SER A 53 -4.33 2.85 9.91
N ILE A 54 -5.21 3.06 10.90
CA ILE A 54 -4.84 3.10 12.31
C ILE A 54 -5.68 2.02 12.99
N GLY A 55 -5.01 0.99 13.49
CA GLY A 55 -5.65 -0.18 14.08
C GLY A 55 -5.25 -0.37 15.54
N LYS A 56 -6.12 -1.03 16.33
CA LYS A 56 -5.78 -1.41 17.71
C LYS A 56 -4.65 -2.44 17.69
N HIS A 57 -3.63 -2.23 18.53
CA HIS A 57 -2.50 -3.13 18.70
C HIS A 57 -2.15 -3.28 20.18
N LYS A 58 -2.58 -4.39 20.79
CA LYS A 58 -2.57 -4.58 22.25
C LYS A 58 -1.18 -4.49 22.90
N THR A 59 -0.12 -4.82 22.16
CA THR A 59 1.24 -4.83 22.71
C THR A 59 1.98 -3.50 22.56
N LEU A 60 1.43 -2.52 21.82
CA LEU A 60 2.03 -1.20 21.72
C LEU A 60 1.64 -0.36 22.92
N ARG A 61 2.57 0.47 23.43
CA ARG A 61 2.33 1.38 24.57
C ARG A 61 1.06 2.23 24.41
N ARG A 62 0.82 2.75 23.20
CA ARG A 62 -0.37 3.56 22.87
C ARG A 62 -1.62 2.72 22.60
N GLY A 63 -1.48 1.42 22.38
CA GLY A 63 -2.57 0.54 21.96
C GLY A 63 -3.01 0.72 20.50
N PHE A 64 -2.33 1.54 19.71
CA PHE A 64 -2.63 1.80 18.31
C PHE A 64 -1.39 1.75 17.43
N GLU A 65 -1.54 1.18 16.24
CA GLU A 65 -0.50 1.09 15.21
C GLU A 65 -0.92 1.88 13.97
N VAL A 66 -0.01 2.71 13.46
CA VAL A 66 -0.16 3.41 12.18
C VAL A 66 0.41 2.50 11.09
N ARG A 67 -0.41 2.13 10.11
CA ARG A 67 -0.04 1.25 9.00
C ARG A 67 -0.26 1.96 7.67
N PRO A 68 0.78 2.63 7.15
CA PRO A 68 0.80 3.15 5.78
C PRO A 68 0.96 2.02 4.77
N GLU A 69 0.27 2.13 3.65
CA GLU A 69 0.30 1.16 2.57
C GLU A 69 0.12 1.85 1.23
N PHE A 70 0.96 1.45 0.27
CA PHE A 70 0.75 1.71 -1.14
C PHE A 70 0.34 0.42 -1.85
N GLU A 71 -0.72 0.48 -2.65
CA GLU A 71 -1.20 -0.67 -3.41
C GLU A 71 -1.71 -0.29 -4.81
N ILE A 72 -1.67 -1.26 -5.72
CA ILE A 72 -2.35 -1.26 -7.02
C ILE A 72 -3.05 -2.61 -7.14
N GLU A 73 -4.35 -2.61 -7.40
CA GLU A 73 -5.15 -3.83 -7.54
C GLU A 73 -5.78 -3.87 -8.92
N LEU A 74 -5.58 -4.97 -9.65
CA LEU A 74 -6.14 -5.21 -10.98
C LEU A 74 -6.79 -6.58 -11.04
N ARG A 75 -7.58 -6.83 -12.08
CA ARG A 75 -7.98 -8.19 -12.44
C ARG A 75 -6.74 -9.04 -12.71
N LYS A 76 -6.81 -10.33 -12.35
CA LYS A 76 -5.69 -11.29 -12.42
C LYS A 76 -5.16 -11.47 -13.85
N ASP A 77 -6.03 -11.35 -14.86
CA ASP A 77 -5.66 -11.36 -16.29
C ASP A 77 -4.71 -10.21 -16.69
N ASN A 78 -4.63 -9.15 -15.90
CA ASN A 78 -3.72 -8.03 -16.08
C ASN A 78 -2.53 -8.05 -15.10
N GLN A 79 -2.25 -9.17 -14.42
CA GLN A 79 -1.16 -9.24 -13.44
C GLN A 79 0.22 -8.89 -14.02
N GLU A 80 0.47 -9.19 -15.31
CA GLU A 80 1.77 -8.96 -15.94
C GLU A 80 2.28 -7.52 -15.74
N ILE A 81 1.39 -6.53 -15.78
CA ILE A 81 1.79 -5.13 -15.58
C ILE A 81 2.27 -4.88 -14.15
N LEU A 82 1.64 -5.52 -13.15
CA LEU A 82 2.03 -5.41 -11.74
C LEU A 82 3.43 -5.99 -11.49
N GLU A 83 3.76 -7.10 -12.14
CA GLU A 83 5.10 -7.70 -12.11
C GLU A 83 6.16 -6.75 -12.66
N ARG A 84 5.86 -6.15 -13.81
CA ARG A 84 6.77 -5.20 -14.46
C ARG A 84 6.91 -3.91 -13.65
N MET A 85 5.84 -3.45 -12.99
CA MET A 85 5.90 -2.32 -12.03
C MET A 85 6.77 -2.65 -10.83
N LEU A 86 6.60 -3.85 -10.23
CA LEU A 86 7.43 -4.35 -9.15
C LEU A 86 8.92 -4.36 -9.53
N VAL A 87 9.27 -4.79 -10.74
CA VAL A 87 10.66 -4.77 -11.25
C VAL A 87 11.15 -3.35 -11.55
N THR A 88 10.27 -2.45 -12.00
CA THR A 88 10.61 -1.07 -12.35
C THR A 88 10.88 -0.22 -11.11
N ILE A 89 10.02 -0.33 -10.09
CA ILE A 89 10.17 0.36 -8.79
C ILE A 89 11.25 -0.33 -7.96
N GLY A 90 11.42 -1.65 -8.12
CA GLY A 90 12.47 -2.44 -7.49
C GLY A 90 12.13 -2.93 -6.08
N ILE A 91 10.87 -2.78 -5.63
CA ILE A 91 10.41 -3.25 -4.33
C ILE A 91 8.95 -3.67 -4.36
N GLY A 92 8.48 -4.29 -3.28
CA GLY A 92 7.08 -4.66 -3.09
C GLY A 92 6.82 -6.15 -3.36
N LYS A 93 5.54 -6.50 -3.27
CA LYS A 93 5.04 -7.88 -3.30
C LYS A 93 3.74 -7.93 -4.07
N ILE A 94 3.48 -9.06 -4.74
CA ILE A 94 2.18 -9.31 -5.38
C ILE A 94 1.41 -10.36 -4.60
N TYR A 95 0.12 -10.11 -4.41
CA TYR A 95 -0.80 -10.95 -3.69
C TYR A 95 -1.97 -11.35 -4.58
N ASP A 96 -2.43 -12.58 -4.41
CA ASP A 96 -3.66 -13.05 -5.04
C ASP A 96 -4.88 -12.75 -4.17
N CYS A 97 -5.89 -12.20 -4.83
CA CYS A 97 -7.16 -11.80 -4.25
C CYS A 97 -8.28 -12.62 -4.91
N SER A 98 -8.78 -13.64 -4.19
CA SER A 98 -9.99 -14.34 -4.61
C SER A 98 -11.23 -13.56 -4.15
N TYR A 99 -12.11 -13.28 -5.11
CA TYR A 99 -13.43 -12.69 -4.91
C TYR A 99 -14.56 -13.67 -5.27
N GLU A 100 -14.27 -14.97 -5.27
CA GLU A 100 -15.20 -16.03 -5.65
C GLU A 100 -16.52 -15.97 -4.87
N ARG A 101 -16.46 -15.62 -3.57
CA ARG A 101 -17.65 -15.41 -2.71
C ARG A 101 -18.64 -14.39 -3.30
N TYR A 102 -18.16 -13.43 -4.09
CA TYR A 102 -18.96 -12.35 -4.67
C TYR A 102 -19.27 -12.58 -6.16
N GLY A 103 -18.85 -13.72 -6.74
CA GLY A 103 -19.02 -14.03 -8.16
C GLY A 103 -18.17 -13.15 -9.09
N TRP A 104 -17.10 -12.53 -8.59
CA TRP A 104 -16.22 -11.69 -9.39
C TRP A 104 -15.00 -12.46 -9.89
N TYR A 105 -14.43 -11.99 -11.00
CA TYR A 105 -13.15 -12.48 -11.48
C TYR A 105 -12.06 -12.32 -10.40
N PRO A 106 -11.03 -13.19 -10.37
CA PRO A 106 -9.92 -13.04 -9.46
C PRO A 106 -9.11 -11.77 -9.76
N HIS A 107 -8.49 -11.22 -8.73
CA HIS A 107 -7.65 -10.03 -8.80
C HIS A 107 -6.23 -10.34 -8.31
N ALA A 108 -5.28 -9.50 -8.73
CA ALA A 108 -3.93 -9.46 -8.23
C ALA A 108 -3.63 -8.06 -7.67
N LYS A 109 -2.83 -8.01 -6.61
CA LYS A 109 -2.52 -6.79 -5.88
C LYS A 109 -1.02 -6.62 -5.68
N TYR A 110 -0.45 -5.57 -6.28
CA TYR A 110 0.89 -5.10 -5.96
C TYR A 110 0.86 -4.21 -4.73
N LYS A 111 1.76 -4.44 -3.76
CA LYS A 111 1.71 -3.78 -2.45
C LYS A 111 3.09 -3.51 -1.85
N ILE A 112 3.23 -2.36 -1.20
CA ILE A 112 4.38 -1.96 -0.38
C ILE A 112 3.87 -1.49 0.99
N THR A 113 4.31 -2.15 2.06
CA THR A 113 3.86 -1.85 3.45
C THR A 113 4.98 -1.45 4.40
N SER A 114 6.23 -1.81 4.10
CA SER A 114 7.36 -1.41 4.95
C SER A 114 7.55 0.10 4.81
N ILE A 115 7.50 0.82 5.92
CA ILE A 115 7.76 2.28 5.95
C ILE A 115 9.16 2.62 5.40
N TRP A 116 10.12 1.72 5.57
CA TRP A 116 11.48 1.87 5.05
C TRP A 116 11.52 1.65 3.54
N ASP A 117 10.83 0.63 3.03
CA ASP A 117 10.75 0.38 1.59
C ASP A 117 10.01 1.51 0.86
N LEU A 118 8.95 2.06 1.47
CA LEU A 118 8.25 3.25 0.97
C LEU A 118 9.21 4.44 0.88
N LYS A 119 9.97 4.70 1.95
CA LYS A 119 10.93 5.82 2.03
C LYS A 119 12.09 5.67 1.05
N GLU A 120 12.65 4.48 0.91
CA GLU A 120 13.90 4.23 0.17
C GLU A 120 13.68 3.97 -1.32
N TYR A 121 12.50 3.48 -1.73
CA TYR A 121 12.25 3.09 -3.12
C TYR A 121 11.09 3.87 -3.74
N LEU A 122 9.90 3.84 -3.11
CA LEU A 122 8.72 4.45 -3.71
C LEU A 122 8.85 5.98 -3.78
N PHE A 123 9.32 6.62 -2.70
CA PHE A 123 9.40 8.08 -2.66
C PHE A 123 10.44 8.64 -3.64
N PRO A 124 11.68 8.13 -3.70
CA PRO A 124 12.63 8.58 -4.72
C PRO A 124 12.14 8.34 -6.15
N PHE A 125 11.41 7.24 -6.38
CA PHE A 125 10.81 6.96 -7.69
C PHE A 125 9.79 8.04 -8.10
N LEU A 126 8.88 8.42 -7.20
CA LEU A 126 7.83 9.42 -7.44
C LEU A 126 8.33 10.87 -7.35
N ASP A 127 9.37 11.14 -6.57
CA ASP A 127 10.06 12.44 -6.55
C ASP A 127 10.75 12.70 -7.91
N LYS A 128 11.32 11.65 -8.54
CA LYS A 128 11.91 11.73 -9.89
C LYS A 128 10.87 11.70 -11.01
N ASN A 129 9.71 11.08 -10.78
CA ASN A 129 8.62 10.97 -11.75
C ASN A 129 7.30 11.46 -11.11
N PRO A 130 7.12 12.78 -10.97
CA PRO A 130 5.98 13.33 -10.25
C PRO A 130 4.65 12.90 -10.86
N LEU A 131 3.67 12.61 -10.00
CA LEU A 131 2.29 12.38 -10.43
C LEU A 131 1.70 13.71 -10.95
N GLN A 132 0.88 13.62 -11.98
CA GLN A 132 0.30 14.74 -12.71
C GLN A 132 -1.15 15.00 -12.31
N ALA A 133 -1.89 13.98 -11.86
CA ALA A 133 -3.28 14.11 -11.50
C ALA A 133 -3.48 14.49 -10.02
N LYS A 134 -4.75 14.56 -9.59
CA LYS A 134 -5.14 14.85 -8.19
C LYS A 134 -4.46 13.95 -7.14
N LYS A 135 -3.97 12.77 -7.55
CA LYS A 135 -3.31 11.80 -6.69
C LYS A 135 -1.94 12.31 -6.19
N GLN A 136 -1.34 13.30 -6.85
CA GLN A 136 -0.15 13.99 -6.35
C GLN A 136 -0.37 14.56 -4.94
N LYS A 137 -1.54 15.16 -4.67
CA LYS A 137 -1.87 15.66 -3.32
C LYS A 137 -1.96 14.53 -2.30
N SER A 138 -2.58 13.40 -2.67
CA SER A 138 -2.65 12.20 -1.84
C SER A 138 -1.26 11.64 -1.53
N TYR A 139 -0.37 11.61 -2.54
CA TYR A 139 1.01 11.18 -2.37
C TYR A 139 1.78 12.06 -1.39
N LEU A 140 1.67 13.39 -1.49
CA LEU A 140 2.38 14.31 -0.58
C LEU A 140 1.96 14.12 0.88
N LEU A 141 0.65 14.01 1.16
CA LEU A 141 0.15 13.72 2.51
C LEU A 141 0.62 12.36 3.01
N PHE A 142 0.52 11.33 2.17
CA PHE A 142 0.99 9.98 2.49
C PHE A 142 2.48 9.95 2.81
N ARG A 143 3.31 10.59 1.98
CA ARG A 143 4.77 10.74 2.17
C ARG A 143 5.07 11.42 3.50
N GLN A 144 4.39 12.52 3.80
CA GLN A 144 4.54 13.22 5.07
C GLN A 144 4.25 12.32 6.27
N ILE A 145 3.13 11.60 6.25
CA ILE A 145 2.77 10.67 7.34
C ILE A 145 3.84 9.59 7.50
N VAL A 146 4.29 8.96 6.41
CA VAL A 146 5.32 7.91 6.48
C VAL A 146 6.63 8.45 7.06
N LEU A 147 7.06 9.64 6.66
CA LEU A 147 8.28 10.26 7.20
C LEU A 147 8.17 10.55 8.70
N MET A 148 7.00 11.01 9.17
CA MET A 148 6.74 11.17 10.62
C MET A 148 6.80 9.83 11.37
N VAL A 149 6.30 8.74 10.74
CA VAL A 149 6.39 7.40 11.33
C VAL A 149 7.86 6.93 11.40
N CYS A 150 8.64 7.11 10.33
CA CYS A 150 10.08 6.82 10.31
C CYS A 150 10.85 7.61 11.38
N ALA A 151 10.49 8.87 11.61
CA ALA A 151 11.08 9.74 12.63
C ALA A 151 10.57 9.44 14.06
N LYS A 152 9.73 8.40 14.24
CA LYS A 152 9.12 8.00 15.52
C LYS A 152 8.22 9.07 16.17
N GLU A 153 7.79 10.08 15.42
CA GLU A 153 6.92 11.15 15.95
C GLU A 153 5.56 10.62 16.43
N HIS A 154 5.05 9.57 15.79
CA HIS A 154 3.82 8.85 16.15
C HIS A 154 3.80 8.27 17.58
N LEU A 155 4.95 8.20 18.26
CA LEU A 155 5.03 7.78 19.66
C LEU A 155 4.54 8.87 20.62
N SER A 156 4.68 10.15 20.24
CA SER A 156 4.18 11.29 21.01
C SER A 156 2.70 11.58 20.72
N ASP A 157 1.97 12.15 21.67
CA ASP A 157 0.56 12.53 21.48
C ASP A 157 0.40 13.59 20.39
N LYS A 158 1.27 14.61 20.42
CA LYS A 158 1.30 15.67 19.40
C LYS A 158 1.53 15.11 17.99
N GLY A 159 2.52 14.24 17.82
CA GLY A 159 2.83 13.63 16.53
C GLY A 159 1.75 12.66 16.06
N PHE A 160 1.18 11.87 16.97
CA PHE A 160 0.07 10.96 16.67
C PHE A 160 -1.18 11.72 16.22
N ASN A 161 -1.60 12.75 16.95
CA ASN A 161 -2.77 13.55 16.60
C ASN A 161 -2.60 14.24 15.24
N LYS A 162 -1.40 14.76 14.97
CA LYS A 162 -1.08 15.30 13.64
C LYS A 162 -1.18 14.25 12.53
N ILE A 163 -0.74 13.01 12.77
CA ILE A 163 -0.92 11.91 11.81
C ILE A 163 -2.40 11.59 11.58
N VAL A 164 -3.22 11.61 12.65
CA VAL A 164 -4.67 11.41 12.54
C VAL A 164 -5.30 12.47 11.64
N THR A 165 -4.97 13.75 11.84
CA THR A 165 -5.46 14.85 10.99
C THR A 165 -5.04 14.67 9.53
N LEU A 166 -3.76 14.43 9.26
CA LEU A 166 -3.25 14.22 7.90
C LEU A 166 -3.87 12.99 7.23
N ARG A 167 -4.13 11.92 7.98
CA ARG A 167 -4.85 10.73 7.49
C ARG A 167 -6.27 11.08 7.06
N ASP A 168 -6.96 11.92 7.81
CA ASP A 168 -8.33 12.30 7.49
C ASP A 168 -8.41 13.23 6.29
N GLU A 169 -7.46 14.15 6.15
CA GLU A 169 -7.25 14.91 4.92
C GLU A 169 -7.00 13.98 3.72
N LEU A 170 -6.12 12.98 3.87
CA LEU A 170 -5.86 11.98 2.82
C LEU A 170 -7.14 11.22 2.43
N ARG A 171 -7.94 10.78 3.41
CA ARG A 171 -9.22 10.08 3.16
C ARG A 171 -10.24 10.97 2.47
N ALA A 172 -10.28 12.26 2.80
CA ALA A 172 -11.16 13.24 2.18
C ALA A 172 -10.83 13.50 0.69
N LEU A 173 -9.65 13.12 0.21
CA LEU A 173 -9.31 13.14 -1.22
C LEU A 173 -9.78 11.89 -1.99
N GLY A 174 -10.17 10.84 -1.28
CA GLY A 174 -10.57 9.56 -1.87
C GLY A 174 -12.02 9.53 -2.39
N LYS A 175 -12.36 8.50 -3.18
CA LYS A 175 -13.71 8.32 -3.77
C LYS A 175 -14.82 8.30 -2.70
N LYS A 176 -14.52 7.83 -1.48
CA LYS A 176 -15.48 7.71 -0.36
C LYS A 176 -15.47 8.93 0.58
N ALA A 177 -14.83 10.04 0.22
CA ALA A 177 -14.77 11.25 1.05
C ALA A 177 -16.14 11.71 1.59
N LYS A 178 -17.18 11.65 0.75
CA LYS A 178 -18.56 12.01 1.13
C LYS A 178 -19.13 11.17 2.28
N THR A 179 -18.64 9.94 2.46
CA THR A 179 -19.10 9.02 3.52
C THR A 179 -18.38 9.27 4.85
N TYR A 180 -17.20 9.91 4.85
CA TYR A 180 -16.40 10.13 6.07
C TYR A 180 -16.81 11.37 6.87
N LEU A 181 -17.54 12.31 6.28
CA LEU A 181 -18.08 13.49 6.98
C LEU A 181 -19.03 13.13 8.14
N GLY A 182 -19.55 11.90 8.20
CA GLY A 182 -20.52 11.46 9.21
C GLY A 182 -19.98 10.63 10.38
N LYS A 183 -18.66 10.43 10.52
CA LYS A 183 -18.07 9.69 11.66
C LYS A 183 -16.77 10.35 12.13
N VAL A 184 -16.89 11.31 13.04
CA VAL A 184 -15.75 11.75 13.87
C VAL A 184 -15.27 10.54 14.66
N SER A 185 -13.96 10.29 14.59
CA SER A 185 -13.36 9.02 14.96
C SER A 185 -13.34 8.77 16.47
N GLU A 186 -13.50 7.51 16.89
CA GLU A 186 -13.43 7.05 18.29
C GLU A 186 -12.09 7.33 19.03
N PHE A 187 -11.13 8.02 18.40
CA PHE A 187 -9.83 8.36 19.00
C PHE A 187 -9.95 9.44 20.09
N ASP A 188 -11.03 10.23 20.09
CA ASP A 188 -11.26 11.30 21.08
C ASP A 188 -11.75 10.78 22.44
N LYS A 189 -12.22 9.52 22.53
CA LYS A 189 -12.84 8.96 23.74
C LYS A 189 -11.85 8.45 24.81
N LYS A 190 -10.57 8.80 24.71
CA LYS A 190 -9.53 8.34 25.66
C LYS A 190 -8.65 9.48 26.20
N ILE A 191 -9.10 10.73 26.06
CA ILE A 191 -8.41 11.93 26.54
C ILE A 191 -9.03 12.47 27.86
N GLU A 192 -9.99 11.76 28.46
CA GLU A 192 -10.44 12.02 29.84
C GLU A 192 -9.81 11.05 30.84
#